data_AF-X1VKA0-F1
#
_entry.id   AF-X1VKA0-F1
#
_cell.length_a   1.000
_cell.length_b   1.000
_cell.length_c   1.000
_cell.angle_alpha   90.00
_cell.angle_beta   90.00
_cell.angle_gamma   90.00
#
_symmetry.space_group_name_H-M   'P 1'
#
loop_
_entity.id
_entity.type
_entity.pdbx_description
1 polymer ?
#
loop_
_entity_poly.entity_id
_entity_poly.type
_entity_poly.pdbx_seq_one_letter_code
_entity_poly.pdbx_strand_id
1 'polypeptide(L)' 'MSKPGEKCPKCGAEGKYHGEHETAVRLYNSPGQSIVKVGWRCWSCGWEWGFEVQEGGDAS' A
#
# COMPACT_ATOMS: atom_id res chain seq x y z
N MET A 1 9.98 15.54 -4.11
CA MET A 1 9.37 14.20 -4.33
C MET A 1 8.07 14.17 -3.55
N SER A 2 6.95 13.82 -4.19
CA SER A 2 5.67 13.64 -3.49
C SER A 2 5.77 12.44 -2.54
N LYS A 3 5.12 12.50 -1.39
CA LYS A 3 5.09 11.40 -0.42
C LYS A 3 4.37 10.18 -1.03
N PRO A 4 4.77 8.95 -0.67
CA PRO A 4 4.04 7.75 -1.05
C PRO A 4 2.57 7.88 -0.67
N GLY A 5 1.67 7.58 -1.62
CA GLY A 5 0.23 7.70 -1.39
C GLY A 5 -0.38 9.10 -1.62
N GLU A 6 0.37 10.11 -2.07
CA GLU A 6 -0.24 11.42 -2.42
C GLU A 6 -0.86 11.45 -3.81
N LYS A 7 -0.22 10.79 -4.78
CA LYS A 7 -0.63 10.78 -6.18
C LYS A 7 -0.63 9.36 -6.74
N CYS A 8 -1.71 8.97 -7.40
CA CYS A 8 -1.75 7.71 -8.12
C CYS A 8 -0.78 7.78 -9.32
N PRO A 9 0.24 6.92 -9.40
CA PRO A 9 1.20 6.93 -10.51
C PRO A 9 0.57 6.47 -11.83
N LYS A 10 -0.62 5.86 -11.80
CA LYS A 10 -1.32 5.37 -12.99
C LYS A 10 -2.28 6.39 -13.60
N CYS A 11 -3.23 6.90 -12.82
CA CYS A 11 -4.26 7.82 -13.33
C CYS A 11 -4.03 9.29 -12.95
N GLY A 12 -3.01 9.58 -12.15
CA GLY A 12 -2.69 10.93 -11.71
C GLY A 12 -3.66 11.51 -10.69
N ALA A 13 -4.59 10.71 -10.16
CA ALA A 13 -5.51 11.14 -9.11
C ALA A 13 -4.73 11.62 -7.88
N GLU A 14 -5.13 12.79 -7.37
CA GLU A 14 -4.59 13.47 -6.21
C GLU A 14 -5.77 13.71 -5.26
N GLY A 15 -5.67 13.27 -4.00
CA GLY A 15 -6.79 13.37 -3.08
C GLY A 15 -6.91 14.77 -2.46
N LYS A 16 -8.05 15.44 -2.67
CA LYS A 16 -8.31 16.80 -2.17
C LYS A 16 -8.91 16.84 -0.76
N TYR A 17 -9.48 15.73 -0.29
CA TYR A 17 -9.91 15.50 1.09
C TYR A 17 -9.51 14.08 1.47
N HIS A 18 -8.69 13.96 2.52
CA HIS A 18 -8.22 12.68 3.07
C HIS A 18 -7.58 11.69 2.07
N GLY A 19 -7.04 12.14 0.94
CA GLY A 19 -6.12 11.34 0.13
C GLY A 19 -6.68 9.96 -0.26
N GLU A 20 -7.67 9.87 -1.17
CA GLU A 20 -8.41 8.64 -1.53
C GLU A 20 -7.54 7.53 -2.20
N HIS A 21 -6.51 7.12 -1.49
CA HIS A 21 -5.75 5.92 -1.69
C HIS A 21 -5.92 5.10 -0.42
N GLU A 22 -6.60 3.97 -0.54
CA GLU A 22 -6.87 3.08 0.57
C GLU A 22 -5.63 2.23 0.88
N THR A 23 -5.55 1.70 2.11
CA THR A 23 -4.52 0.72 2.45
C THR A 23 -4.74 -0.57 1.65
N ALA A 24 -3.73 -0.96 0.88
CA ALA A 24 -3.69 -2.25 0.20
C ALA A 24 -2.82 -3.23 0.99
N VAL A 25 -3.33 -4.40 1.32
CA VAL A 25 -2.59 -5.44 2.03
C VAL A 25 -2.40 -6.65 1.11
N ARG A 26 -1.17 -7.14 1.01
CA ARG A 26 -0.82 -8.39 0.32
C ARG A 26 -0.17 -9.35 1.30
N LEU A 27 -0.77 -10.52 1.45
CA LEU A 27 -0.25 -11.62 2.26
C LEU A 27 0.39 -12.66 1.35
N TYR A 28 1.65 -12.98 1.60
CA TYR A 28 2.36 -14.05 0.93
C TYR A 28 2.67 -15.14 1.95
N ASN A 29 2.08 -16.31 1.77
CA ASN A 29 2.30 -17.46 2.64
C ASN A 29 3.19 -18.48 1.93
N SER A 30 4.28 -18.87 2.58
CA SER A 30 5.11 -20.01 2.19
C SER A 30 5.30 -20.93 3.41
N PRO A 31 5.65 -22.21 3.23
CA PRO A 31 5.89 -23.11 4.36
C PRO A 31 6.96 -22.54 5.30
N GLY A 32 6.56 -22.19 6.53
CA GLY A 32 7.47 -21.63 7.55
C GLY A 32 7.66 -20.11 7.50
N GLN A 33 7.02 -19.39 6.58
CA GLN A 33 7.15 -17.93 6.50
C GLN A 33 5.88 -17.25 5.96
N SER A 34 5.41 -16.23 6.70
CA SER A 34 4.34 -15.33 6.26
C SER A 34 4.90 -13.92 6.10
N ILE A 35 4.81 -13.35 4.89
CA ILE A 35 5.23 -11.98 4.60
C ILE A 35 3.99 -11.15 4.35
N VAL A 36 3.81 -10.09 5.15
CA VAL A 36 2.78 -9.07 4.92
C VAL A 36 3.42 -7.89 4.22
N LYS A 37 2.82 -7.44 3.13
CA LYS A 37 3.18 -6.17 2.48
C LYS A 37 2.01 -5.19 2.53
N VAL A 38 2.29 -3.95 2.89
CA VAL A 38 1.29 -2.87 2.98
C VAL A 38 1.65 -1.77 2.00
N GLY A 39 0.68 -1.30 1.23
CA GLY A 39 0.85 -0.25 0.23
C GLY A 39 -0.45 0.54 0.03
N TRP A 40 -0.57 1.13 -1.15
CA TRP A 40 -1.67 2.05 -1.50
C TRP A 40 -2.50 1.47 -2.63
N ARG A 41 -3.82 1.65 -2.58
CA ARG A 41 -4.77 1.36 -3.67
C ARG A 41 -5.50 2.62 -4.07
N CYS A 42 -5.48 2.97 -5.35
CA CYS A 42 -6.18 4.15 -5.84
C CYS A 42 -7.68 3.91 -5.90
N TRP A 43 -8.47 4.75 -5.23
CA TRP A 43 -9.94 4.65 -5.30
C TRP A 43 -10.47 4.94 -6.71
N SER A 44 -9.84 5.87 -7.43
CA SER A 44 -10.28 6.25 -8.78
C SER A 44 -10.03 5.18 -9.85
N CYS A 45 -8.95 4.39 -9.78
CA CYS A 45 -8.61 3.44 -10.85
C CYS A 45 -8.24 2.02 -10.38
N GLY A 46 -8.29 1.75 -9.07
CA GLY A 46 -7.95 0.46 -8.47
C GLY A 46 -6.47 0.07 -8.52
N TRP A 47 -5.59 0.92 -9.07
CA TRP A 47 -4.17 0.61 -9.15
C TRP A 47 -3.55 0.50 -7.77
N GLU A 48 -2.62 -0.44 -7.59
CA GLU A 48 -1.93 -0.64 -6.33
C GLU A 48 -0.42 -0.41 -6.48
N TRP A 49 0.22 0.26 -5.51
CA TRP A 49 1.65 0.56 -5.55
C TRP A 49 2.25 0.81 -4.16
N GLY A 50 3.57 0.94 -4.11
CA GLY A 50 4.28 1.35 -2.89
C GLY A 50 4.19 0.33 -1.76
N PHE A 51 4.21 -0.97 -2.09
CA PHE A 51 4.15 -2.04 -1.10
C PHE A 51 5.48 -2.20 -0.35
N GLU A 52 5.44 -2.05 0.96
CA GLU A 52 6.56 -2.23 1.87
C GLU A 52 6.32 -3.46 2.75
N VAL A 53 7.37 -4.24 3.04
CA VAL A 53 7.27 -5.39 3.94
C VAL A 53 7.05 -4.86 5.36
N GLN A 54 5.98 -5.31 6.00
CA GLN A 54 5.82 -5.17 7.44
C GLN A 54 6.55 -6.36 8.05
N GLU A 55 7.81 -6.17 8.45
CA GLU A 55 8.44 -7.13 9.36
C GLU A 55 7.60 -7.13 10.63
N GLY A 56 7.00 -8.29 10.93
CA GLY A 56 6.18 -8.45 12.13
C GLY A 56 7.05 -8.09 13.33
N GLY A 57 6.69 -7.00 14.00
CA GLY A 57 7.37 -6.60 15.22
C GLY A 57 7.41 -7.77 16.19
N ASP A 58 8.61 -8.07 16.68
CA ASP A 58 8.82 -8.92 17.84
C ASP A 58 7.87 -8.48 18.95
N ALA A 59 6.79 -9.23 19.15
CA ALA A 59 6.06 -9.23 20.39
C ALA A 59 6.92 -10.03 21.39
N SER A 60 7.92 -9.37 21.97
CA SER A 60 8.56 -9.80 23.22
C SER A 60 7.75 -9.35 24.43
#